data_AF-V8NBY6-F1
#
_entry.id   AF-V8NBY6-F1
#
_cell.length_a   1.000
_cell.length_b   1.000
_cell.length_c   1.000
_cell.angle_alpha   90.00
_cell.angle_beta   90.00
_cell.angle_gamma   90.00
#
_symmetry.space_group_name_H-M   'P 1'
#
loop_
_entity.id
_entity.type
_entity.pdbx_description
1 polymer ?
#
loop_
_entity_poly.entity_id
_entity_poly.type
_entity_poly.pdbx_seq_one_letter_code
_entity_poly.pdbx_strand_id
1 'polypeptide(L)' 'MKGETPVNSTMSIGQARKMVSKAAADLMTYCDAHACEDPLISPVPTSENPFREKKFFCALL' A
#
# COMPACT_ATOMS: atom_id res chain seq x y z
N MET A 1 5.02 -32.99 35.81
CA MET A 1 3.86 -32.35 35.14
C MET A 1 4.39 -31.63 33.91
N LYS A 2 4.17 -32.15 32.69
CA LYS A 2 4.57 -31.48 31.45
C LYS A 2 3.58 -30.34 31.23
N GLY A 3 4.06 -29.10 31.32
CA GLY A 3 3.26 -27.93 30.97
C GLY A 3 3.01 -27.95 29.47
N GLU A 4 1.75 -28.13 29.08
CA GLU A 4 1.31 -28.01 27.70
C GLU A 4 1.45 -26.54 27.31
N THR A 5 2.44 -26.24 26.47
CA THR A 5 2.58 -24.91 25.86
C THR A 5 1.38 -24.65 24.96
N PRO A 6 0.80 -23.43 24.97
CA PRO A 6 -0.38 -23.11 24.20
C PRO A 6 -0.15 -23.35 22.70
N VAL A 7 -1.08 -24.09 22.08
CA VAL A 7 -1.06 -24.54 20.68
C VAL A 7 -1.09 -23.39 19.65
N ASN A 8 -1.15 -22.13 20.09
CA ASN A 8 -1.12 -20.95 19.22
C ASN A 8 0.30 -20.42 18.92
N SER A 9 1.33 -20.89 19.65
CA SER A 9 2.69 -20.36 19.51
C SER A 9 3.48 -20.99 18.36
N THR A 10 3.05 -22.12 17.81
CA THR A 10 3.82 -22.89 16.82
C THR A 10 3.80 -22.29 15.42
N MET A 11 2.74 -21.54 15.05
CA MET A 11 2.60 -20.91 13.73
C MET A 11 3.61 -19.78 13.47
N SER A 12 4.08 -19.08 14.51
CA SER A 12 5.08 -18.00 14.35
C SER A 12 6.53 -18.52 14.34
N ILE A 13 6.77 -19.69 14.94
CA ILE A 13 8.12 -20.26 15.11
C ILE A 13 8.61 -20.93 13.82
N GLY A 14 7.70 -21.52 13.03
CA GLY A 14 8.04 -22.23 11.79
C GLY A 14 8.15 -21.35 10.54
N GLN A 15 8.01 -20.03 10.64
CA GLN A 15 8.03 -19.15 9.47
C GLN A 15 9.46 -18.84 9.00
N ALA A 16 9.76 -19.20 7.76
CA ALA A 16 11.00 -18.81 7.12
C ALA A 16 11.10 -17.28 7.00
N ARG A 17 12.17 -16.70 7.56
CA ARG A 17 12.43 -15.26 7.50
C ARG A 17 13.23 -14.95 6.23
N LYS A 18 12.72 -14.03 5.40
CA LYS A 18 13.47 -13.46 4.28
C LYS A 18 14.54 -12.48 4.79
N MET A 19 15.63 -12.33 4.04
CA MET A 19 16.63 -11.28 4.31
C MET A 19 15.96 -9.90 4.26
N VAL A 20 16.29 -9.04 5.22
CA VAL A 20 15.73 -7.69 5.31
C VAL A 20 16.11 -6.87 4.08
N SER A 21 17.34 -7.01 3.59
CA SER A 21 17.80 -6.34 2.36
C SER A 21 16.98 -6.74 1.14
N LYS A 22 16.69 -8.04 0.97
CA LYS A 22 15.84 -8.53 -0.12
C LYS A 22 14.40 -8.04 0.01
N ALA A 23 13.86 -8.08 1.23
CA ALA A 23 12.53 -7.55 1.50
C ALA A 23 12.41 -6.06 1.17
N ALA A 24 13.42 -5.27 1.52
CA ALA A 24 13.45 -3.83 1.24
C ALA A 24 13.59 -3.54 -0.25
N ALA A 25 14.42 -4.29 -0.98
CA ALA A 25 14.54 -4.16 -2.43
C ALA A 25 13.23 -4.49 -3.16
N ASP A 26 12.50 -5.51 -2.70
CA ASP A 26 11.20 -5.87 -3.26
C ASP A 26 10.15 -4.77 -3.03
N LEU A 27 10.16 -4.17 -1.84
CA LEU A 27 9.28 -3.03 -1.54
C LEU A 27 9.63 -1.81 -2.39
N MET A 28 10.92 -1.48 -2.54
CA MET A 28 11.35 -0.36 -3.38
C MET A 28 10.92 -0.55 -4.84
N THR A 29 11.16 -1.74 -5.39
CA THR A 29 10.77 -2.07 -6.77
C THR A 29 9.26 -1.93 -6.97
N TYR A 30 8.46 -2.37 -5.99
CA TYR A 30 7.01 -2.22 -6.04
C TYR A 30 6.59 -0.75 -6.01
N CYS A 31 7.17 0.05 -5.11
CA CYS A 31 6.89 1.47 -5.01
C CYS A 31 7.27 2.21 -6.29
N ASP A 32 8.45 1.96 -6.85
CA ASP A 32 8.91 2.60 -8.09
C ASP A 32 7.98 2.30 -9.28
N ALA A 33 7.47 1.06 -9.36
CA ALA A 33 6.55 0.65 -10.42
C ALA A 33 5.18 1.33 -10.34
N HIS A 34 4.70 1.70 -9.14
CA HIS A 34 3.34 2.23 -8.94
C HIS A 34 3.31 3.69 -8.45
N ALA A 35 4.46 4.33 -8.21
CA ALA A 35 4.53 5.70 -7.73
C ALA A 35 3.84 6.71 -8.66
N CYS A 36 3.86 6.45 -9.98
CA CYS A 36 3.20 7.31 -10.96
C CYS A 36 1.67 7.20 -10.95
N GLU A 37 1.13 6.09 -10.44
CA GLU A 37 -0.31 5.82 -10.37
C GLU A 37 -0.92 6.31 -9.06
N ASP A 38 -0.10 6.57 -8.04
CA ASP A 38 -0.54 7.11 -6.76
C ASP A 38 -0.84 8.62 -6.90
N PRO A 39 -2.11 9.05 -6.82
CA PRO A 39 -2.50 10.46 -6.97
C PRO A 39 -1.95 11.39 -5.88
N LEU A 40 -1.47 10.81 -4.76
CA LEU A 40 -0.86 11.55 -3.65
C LEU A 40 0.64 11.78 -3.85
N ILE A 41 1.31 10.88 -4.58
CA ILE A 41 2.73 11.00 -4.94
C ILE A 41 2.88 11.78 -6.24
N SER A 42 2.09 11.43 -7.27
CA SER A 42 2.00 12.12 -8.55
C SER A 42 0.69 12.91 -8.61
N PRO A 43 0.71 14.24 -8.44
CA PRO A 43 -0.51 15.01 -8.35
C PRO A 43 -1.30 14.94 -9.66
N VAL A 44 -2.54 14.47 -9.57
CA VAL A 44 -3.46 14.42 -10.71
C VAL A 44 -4.01 15.81 -11.05
N PRO A 45 -4.35 16.06 -12.33
CA PRO A 45 -5.04 17.27 -12.74
C PRO A 45 -6.31 17.54 -11.92
N THR A 46 -6.59 18.83 -11.69
CA THR A 46 -7.74 19.32 -10.90
C THR A 46 -9.08 18.74 -11.36
N SER A 47 -9.25 18.44 -12.65
CA SER A 47 -10.47 17.87 -13.23
C SER A 47 -10.69 16.39 -12.91
N GLU A 48 -9.61 15.65 -12.65
CA GLU A 48 -9.65 14.22 -12.33
C GLU A 48 -9.77 13.97 -10.82
N ASN A 49 -9.40 14.96 -10.00
CA ASN A 49 -9.56 14.89 -8.55
C ASN A 49 -11.06 14.92 -8.16
N PRO A 50 -11.64 13.82 -7.64
CA PRO A 50 -13.05 13.76 -7.29
C PRO A 50 -13.42 14.60 -6.05
N PHE A 51 -12.43 15.03 -5.25
CA PHE A 51 -12.63 15.90 -4.09
C PHE A 51 -12.66 17.39 -4.45
N ARG A 52 -12.32 17.76 -5.69
CA ARG A 52 -12.46 19.14 -6.14
C ARG A 52 -13.78 19.32 -6.88
N GLU A 53 -14.52 20.35 -6.51
CA GLU A 53 -15.76 20.72 -7.18
C GLU A 53 -15.51 20.93 -8.67
N LYS A 54 -16.23 20.19 -9.51
CA LYS A 54 -16.32 20.50 -10.93
C LYS A 54 -17.05 21.84 -11.03
N LYS A 55 -16.34 22.89 -11.48
CA LYS A 55 -16.97 24.16 -11.84
C LYS A 55 -17.91 23.88 -13.02
N PHE A 56 -19.17 23.59 -12.73
CA PHE A 56 -20.22 23.63 -13.73
C PHE A 56 -20.36 25.09 -14.13
N PHE A 57 -19.76 25.46 -15.26
CA PHE A 57 -20.12 26.72 -15.89
C PHE A 57 -21.59 26.60 -16.27
N CYS A 58 -22.40 27.54 -15.79
CA CYS A 58 -23.78 27.69 -16.21
C CYS A 58 -23.78 27.88 -17.73
N ALA A 59 -24.11 26.84 -18.49
CA ALA A 59 -24.48 26.99 -19.88
C ALA A 59 -25.89 27.58 -19.88
N LEU A 60 -25.98 28.90 -20.00
CA LEU A 60 -27.22 29.56 -20.41
C LEU A 60 -27.46 29.13 -21.86
N LEU A 61 -28.33 28.11 -22.03
CA LEU A 61 -28.95 27.77 -23.31
C LEU A 61 -30.23 28.57 -23.49
#